data_AF-A0AB36GFN2-F1
#
_entry.id   AF-A0AB36GFN2-F1
#
_cell.length_a   1.000
_cell.length_b   1.000
_cell.length_c   1.000
_cell.angle_alpha   90.00
_cell.angle_beta   90.00
_cell.angle_gamma   90.00
#
_symmetry.space_group_name_H-M   'P 1'
#
loop_
_entity.id
_entity.type
_entity.pdbx_description
1 polymer ?
#
loop_
_entity_poly.entity_id
_entity_poly.type
_entity_poly.pdbx_seq_one_letter_code
_entity_poly.pdbx_strand_id
1 'polypeptide(L)'
;MLRKTSETFSIIYHLKGIHYEKTVCISYRSPYPICLFQHLDLESGTPLNEIPVDIVFIGSCTNSRIKDLREAAAIAKGRKKADNVQRVLIVPGSGLVKEQAEKEGLHEVFIEAGFEWCEPGCSMCLAMNADRLTLGQRCASTSNRNFEGRQSNGGRTHLVSPAMAAAAAVTGHFTDIRTMV
;
A
#
# COMPACT_ATOMS: atom_id res chain seq x y z
N MET A 1 24.74 -22.19 -10.05
CA MET A 1 24.49 -22.52 -11.46
C MET A 1 22.99 -22.45 -11.72
N LEU A 2 22.45 -21.27 -12.05
CA LEU A 2 21.04 -21.11 -12.38
C LEU A 2 20.84 -21.58 -13.83
N ARG A 3 20.12 -22.69 -14.03
CA ARG A 3 19.70 -23.13 -15.36
C ARG A 3 18.71 -22.09 -15.90
N LYS A 4 19.15 -21.20 -16.79
CA LYS A 4 18.24 -20.48 -17.69
C LYS A 4 17.65 -21.55 -18.61
N THR A 5 16.42 -21.96 -18.39
CA THR A 5 15.68 -22.73 -19.39
C THR A 5 15.46 -21.77 -20.57
N SER A 6 15.97 -22.14 -21.75
CA SER A 6 15.73 -21.42 -22.99
C SER A 6 14.33 -21.77 -23.52
N GLU A 7 13.32 -21.53 -22.69
CA GLU A 7 11.93 -21.78 -23.06
C GLU A 7 11.47 -20.65 -23.99
N THR A 8 11.01 -21.03 -25.17
CA THR A 8 10.35 -20.14 -26.12
C THR A 8 8.92 -19.92 -25.68
N PHE A 9 8.57 -18.67 -25.37
CA PHE A 9 7.21 -18.27 -25.02
C PHE A 9 6.55 -17.60 -26.23
N SER A 10 5.29 -17.95 -26.51
CA SER A 10 4.46 -17.26 -27.50
C SER A 10 3.45 -16.35 -26.80
N ILE A 11 3.38 -15.08 -27.20
CA ILE A 11 2.36 -14.16 -26.68
C ILE A 11 1.03 -14.48 -27.36
N ILE A 12 0.02 -14.84 -26.57
CA ILE A 12 -1.33 -15.10 -27.07
C ILE A 12 -2.14 -13.81 -26.92
N TYR A 13 -2.52 -13.22 -28.06
CA TYR A 13 -3.47 -12.11 -28.11
C TYR A 13 -4.89 -12.63 -28.37
N HIS A 14 -5.88 -11.93 -27.81
CA HIS A 14 -7.28 -12.17 -28.14
C HIS A 14 -7.55 -11.83 -29.62
N LEU A 15 -8.37 -12.63 -30.29
CA LEU A 15 -8.78 -12.38 -31.68
C LEU A 15 -9.94 -11.37 -31.72
N LYS A 16 -10.05 -10.62 -32.82
CA LYS A 16 -11.27 -9.81 -33.08
C LYS A 16 -12.49 -10.74 -33.16
N GLY A 17 -13.61 -10.34 -32.55
CA GLY A 17 -14.87 -11.10 -32.58
C GLY A 17 -15.16 -11.94 -31.34
N ILE A 18 -14.41 -11.79 -30.25
CA ILE A 18 -14.72 -12.44 -28.97
C ILE A 18 -15.94 -11.76 -28.33
N HIS A 19 -16.91 -12.57 -27.93
CA HIS A 19 -18.08 -12.14 -27.19
C HIS A 19 -17.81 -12.21 -25.68
N TYR A 20 -17.97 -11.08 -25.01
CA TYR A 20 -17.89 -10.99 -23.55
C TYR A 20 -19.31 -11.00 -22.96
N GLU A 21 -19.50 -11.70 -21.84
CA GLU A 21 -20.76 -11.64 -21.08
C GLU A 21 -21.06 -10.21 -20.61
N LYS A 22 -20.02 -9.46 -20.24
CA LYS A 22 -20.11 -8.06 -19.84
C LYS A 22 -18.86 -7.29 -20.20
N THR A 23 -19.02 -6.10 -20.76
CA THR A 23 -17.94 -5.13 -20.96
C THR A 23 -18.19 -3.92 -20.07
N VAL A 24 -17.18 -3.52 -19.29
CA VAL A 24 -17.26 -2.34 -18.40
C VAL A 24 -16.20 -1.33 -18.85
N CYS A 25 -16.65 -0.15 -19.27
CA CYS A 25 -15.77 0.95 -19.62
C CYS A 25 -15.46 1.78 -18.38
N ILE A 26 -14.19 1.83 -17.98
CA ILE A 26 -13.73 2.62 -16.84
C ILE A 26 -13.11 3.93 -17.36
N SER A 27 -13.67 5.07 -16.95
CA SER A 27 -13.11 6.40 -17.24
C SER A 27 -12.16 6.81 -16.12
N TYR A 28 -10.91 7.12 -16.48
CA TYR A 28 -9.85 7.52 -15.53
C TYR A 28 -9.99 8.95 -14.97
N ARG A 29 -11.17 9.58 -15.10
CA ARG A 29 -11.38 10.98 -14.68
C ARG A 29 -11.76 11.14 -13.20
N SER A 30 -11.98 10.05 -12.45
CA SER A 30 -12.39 10.12 -11.03
C SER A 30 -11.21 9.81 -10.07
N PRO A 31 -10.85 10.71 -9.14
CA PRO A 31 -9.64 10.62 -8.33
C PRO A 31 -9.82 10.02 -6.92
N TYR A 32 -10.88 9.27 -6.63
CA TYR A 32 -11.20 8.87 -5.24
C TYR A 32 -11.04 7.35 -4.99
N PRO A 33 -9.82 6.83 -4.76
CA PRO A 33 -9.62 5.42 -4.46
C PRO A 33 -9.57 5.20 -2.95
N ILE A 34 -10.70 5.36 -2.25
CA ILE A 34 -10.84 4.82 -0.89
C ILE A 34 -12.09 3.98 -0.86
N CYS A 35 -11.91 2.69 -0.57
CA CYS A 35 -12.98 1.72 -0.54
C CYS A 35 -13.66 1.79 0.84
N LEU A 36 -14.82 2.43 0.92
CA LEU A 36 -15.68 2.39 2.11
C LEU A 36 -16.37 1.02 2.19
N PHE A 37 -15.97 0.20 3.16
CA PHE A 37 -16.70 -0.99 3.59
C PHE A 37 -17.42 -0.73 4.91
N GLN A 38 -18.50 -1.48 5.16
CA GLN A 38 -19.37 -1.30 6.33
C GLN A 38 -18.66 -1.49 7.68
N HIS A 39 -17.61 -2.32 7.74
CA HIS A 39 -16.85 -2.59 8.98
C HIS A 39 -15.79 -1.53 9.31
N LEU A 40 -15.75 -0.43 8.56
CA LEU A 40 -14.76 0.63 8.77
C LEU A 40 -15.20 1.69 9.78
N ASP A 41 -16.40 1.54 10.36
CA ASP A 41 -17.01 2.49 11.32
C ASP A 41 -16.88 3.94 10.84
N LEU A 42 -17.46 4.21 9.66
CA LEU A 42 -17.53 5.52 9.05
C LEU A 42 -18.98 5.87 8.76
N GLU A 43 -19.37 7.10 9.08
CA GLU A 43 -20.66 7.63 8.65
C GLU A 43 -20.59 7.96 7.15
N SER A 44 -21.73 7.85 6.46
CA SER A 44 -21.80 8.20 5.05
C SER A 44 -21.50 9.69 4.87
N GLY A 45 -20.55 10.01 4.00
CA GLY A 45 -20.17 11.40 3.71
C GLY A 45 -19.07 11.97 4.62
N THR A 46 -18.49 11.19 5.54
CA THR A 46 -17.31 11.64 6.30
C THR A 46 -16.18 12.06 5.33
N PRO A 47 -15.69 13.30 5.42
CA PRO A 47 -14.55 13.75 4.61
C PRO A 47 -13.31 12.91 4.87
N LEU A 48 -12.55 12.59 3.81
CA LEU A 48 -11.36 11.74 3.92
C LEU A 48 -10.31 12.30 4.88
N ASN A 49 -10.13 13.62 4.88
CA ASN A 49 -9.21 14.34 5.75
C ASN A 49 -9.60 14.34 7.22
N GLU A 50 -10.81 13.92 7.58
CA GLU A 50 -11.25 13.78 8.98
C GLU A 50 -11.02 12.37 9.53
N ILE A 51 -10.54 11.43 8.70
CA ILE A 51 -10.35 10.04 9.10
C ILE A 51 -8.88 9.84 9.55
N PRO A 52 -8.61 9.75 10.86
CA PRO A 52 -7.24 9.59 11.38
C PRO A 52 -6.72 8.17 11.12
N VAL A 53 -5.41 8.03 11.00
CA VAL A 53 -4.75 6.73 10.79
C VAL A 53 -3.79 6.45 11.94
N ASP A 54 -3.86 5.25 12.50
CA ASP A 54 -2.99 4.81 13.59
C ASP A 54 -1.73 4.11 13.07
N ILE A 55 -1.89 3.29 12.02
CA ILE A 55 -0.82 2.47 11.46
C ILE A 55 -0.82 2.59 9.94
N VAL A 56 0.37 2.62 9.34
CA VAL A 56 0.52 2.58 7.88
C VAL A 56 1.35 1.38 7.48
N PHE A 57 0.88 0.67 6.44
CA PHE A 57 1.54 -0.50 5.90
C PHE A 57 1.75 -0.35 4.39
N ILE A 58 3.01 -0.19 3.99
CA ILE A 58 3.42 -0.12 2.58
C ILE A 58 4.27 -1.36 2.28
N GLY A 59 3.62 -2.40 1.77
CA GLY A 59 4.36 -3.57 1.35
C GLY A 59 3.52 -4.83 1.22
N SER A 60 3.12 -5.17 0.01
CA SER A 60 2.41 -6.43 -0.26
C SER A 60 2.90 -7.02 -1.57
N CYS A 61 2.67 -8.31 -1.81
CA CYS A 61 2.96 -8.92 -3.12
C CYS A 61 2.31 -8.18 -4.31
N THR A 62 1.30 -7.35 -4.07
CA THR A 62 0.65 -6.49 -5.05
C THR A 62 1.31 -5.12 -5.23
N ASN A 63 1.76 -4.46 -4.16
CA ASN A 63 2.18 -3.04 -4.18
C ASN A 63 3.47 -2.78 -3.39
N SER A 64 4.54 -3.48 -3.78
CA SER A 64 5.87 -3.39 -3.17
C SER A 64 7.00 -3.57 -4.20
N ARG A 65 6.71 -3.27 -5.48
CA ARG A 65 7.72 -3.24 -6.54
C ARG A 65 8.55 -1.97 -6.38
N ILE A 66 9.69 -1.91 -7.07
CA ILE A 66 10.57 -0.73 -6.97
C ILE A 66 9.84 0.58 -7.30
N LYS A 67 8.92 0.57 -8.29
CA LYS A 67 8.12 1.75 -8.64
C LYS A 67 7.21 2.20 -7.49
N ASP A 68 6.59 1.25 -6.79
CA ASP A 68 5.71 1.54 -5.65
C ASP A 68 6.51 2.20 -4.51
N LEU A 69 7.71 1.70 -4.24
CA LEU A 69 8.61 2.29 -3.24
C LEU A 69 9.09 3.68 -3.63
N ARG A 70 9.39 3.92 -4.91
CA ARG A 70 9.75 5.27 -5.40
C ARG A 70 8.61 6.27 -5.23
N GLU A 71 7.38 5.86 -5.54
CA GLU A 71 6.19 6.70 -5.36
C GLU A 71 5.98 7.06 -3.87
N ALA A 72 6.12 6.10 -2.96
CA ALA A 72 6.05 6.34 -1.53
C ALA A 72 7.21 7.24 -1.03
N ALA A 73 8.44 7.01 -1.51
CA ALA A 73 9.61 7.78 -1.13
C ALA A 73 9.51 9.25 -1.59
N ALA A 74 8.94 9.52 -2.76
CA ALA A 74 8.72 10.88 -3.25
C ALA A 74 7.84 11.71 -2.29
N ILE A 75 6.84 11.08 -1.66
CA ILE A 75 6.02 11.71 -0.62
C ILE A 75 6.77 11.80 0.72
N ALA A 76 7.50 10.75 1.11
CA ALA A 76 8.19 10.73 2.40
C ALA A 76 9.38 11.70 2.48
N LYS A 77 10.03 12.02 1.35
CA LYS A 77 11.25 12.83 1.29
C LYS A 77 11.07 14.20 1.95
N GLY A 78 11.92 14.50 2.91
CA GLY A 78 11.92 15.77 3.65
C GLY A 78 10.75 15.94 4.63
N ARG A 79 9.93 14.91 4.83
CA ARG A 79 8.80 14.90 5.76
C ARG A 79 9.07 13.90 6.90
N LYS A 80 8.26 13.95 7.94
CA LYS A 80 8.31 13.01 9.08
C LYS A 80 6.94 12.39 9.29
N LYS A 81 6.92 11.18 9.83
CA LYS A 81 5.71 10.53 10.34
C LYS A 81 4.98 11.47 11.31
N ALA A 82 3.66 11.57 11.19
CA ALA A 82 2.83 12.35 12.11
C ALA A 82 2.80 11.72 13.52
N ASP A 83 2.67 12.54 14.55
CA ASP A 83 2.76 12.10 15.96
C ASP A 83 1.68 11.10 16.36
N ASN A 84 0.49 11.19 15.76
CA ASN A 84 -0.62 10.27 16.02
C ASN A 84 -0.44 8.90 15.33
N VAL A 85 0.42 8.82 14.31
CA VAL A 85 0.69 7.56 13.61
C VAL A 85 1.70 6.78 14.44
N GLN A 86 1.28 5.64 14.96
CA GLN A 86 2.08 4.81 15.86
C GLN A 86 3.23 4.15 15.10
N ARG A 87 2.94 3.50 13.96
CA ARG A 87 3.92 2.76 13.17
C ARG A 87 3.69 2.93 11.67
N VAL A 88 4.78 2.98 10.91
CA VAL A 88 4.78 2.98 9.45
C VAL A 88 5.75 1.91 9.00
N LEU A 89 5.22 0.86 8.38
CA LEU A 89 6.01 -0.31 7.95
C LEU A 89 6.24 -0.25 6.46
N ILE A 90 7.50 -0.31 6.04
CA ILE A 90 7.89 -0.44 4.63
C ILE A 90 8.45 -1.84 4.41
N VAL A 91 7.74 -2.66 3.64
CA VAL A 91 8.10 -4.06 3.36
C VAL A 91 8.32 -4.25 1.85
N PRO A 92 9.57 -4.43 1.40
CA PRO A 92 9.87 -4.71 -0.01
C PRO A 92 9.27 -6.05 -0.46
N GLY A 93 8.87 -6.14 -1.74
CA GLY A 93 8.21 -7.34 -2.26
C GLY A 93 9.12 -8.55 -2.43
N SER A 94 10.43 -8.32 -2.50
CA SER A 94 11.45 -9.37 -2.62
C SER A 94 12.81 -8.83 -2.20
N GLY A 95 13.77 -9.73 -1.96
CA GLY A 95 15.17 -9.36 -1.69
C GLY A 95 15.80 -8.55 -2.81
N LEU A 96 15.47 -8.84 -4.08
CA LEU A 96 15.95 -8.08 -5.23
C LEU A 96 15.44 -6.63 -5.23
N VAL A 97 14.16 -6.43 -4.86
CA VAL A 97 13.60 -5.08 -4.75
C VAL A 97 14.21 -4.33 -3.58
N LYS A 98 14.45 -5.00 -2.45
CA LYS A 98 15.12 -4.41 -1.29
C LYS A 98 16.52 -3.94 -1.64
N GLU A 99 17.35 -4.81 -2.23
CA GLU A 99 18.71 -4.49 -2.66
C GLU A 99 18.71 -3.32 -3.65
N GLN A 100 17.76 -3.29 -4.59
CA GLN A 100 17.62 -2.19 -5.53
C GLN A 100 17.21 -0.87 -4.82
N ALA A 101 16.26 -0.92 -3.90
CA ALA A 101 15.81 0.24 -3.14
C ALA A 101 16.93 0.80 -2.24
N GLU A 102 17.77 -0.06 -1.69
CA GLU A 102 18.94 0.32 -0.91
C GLU A 102 20.00 0.98 -1.78
N LYS A 103 20.30 0.41 -2.95
CA LYS A 103 21.19 1.03 -3.95
C LYS A 103 20.72 2.39 -4.45
N GLU A 104 19.40 2.60 -4.52
CA GLU A 104 18.78 3.88 -4.90
C GLU A 104 18.65 4.86 -3.73
N GLY A 105 19.04 4.47 -2.50
CA GLY A 105 18.93 5.33 -1.31
C GLY A 105 17.50 5.52 -0.80
N LEU A 106 16.52 4.73 -1.28
CA LEU A 106 15.12 4.88 -0.86
C LEU A 106 14.91 4.52 0.61
N HIS A 107 15.68 3.54 1.12
CA HIS A 107 15.61 3.12 2.51
C HIS A 107 15.98 4.25 3.49
N GLU A 108 16.98 5.08 3.13
CA GLU A 108 17.40 6.25 3.92
C GLU A 108 16.26 7.26 4.01
N VAL A 109 15.58 7.55 2.90
CA VAL A 109 14.41 8.45 2.89
C VAL A 109 13.32 7.97 3.85
N PHE A 110 13.07 6.66 3.89
CA PHE A 110 12.07 6.09 4.80
C PHE A 110 12.52 6.15 6.26
N ILE A 111 13.76 5.79 6.55
CA ILE A 111 14.33 5.85 7.91
C ILE A 111 14.34 7.30 8.41
N GLU A 112 14.74 8.25 7.56
CA GLU A 112 14.69 9.68 7.85
C GLU A 112 13.26 10.12 8.12
N ALA A 113 12.26 9.65 7.37
CA ALA A 113 10.86 9.96 7.65
C ALA A 113 10.34 9.34 8.96
N GLY A 114 11.12 8.50 9.63
CA GLY A 114 10.71 7.79 10.84
C GLY A 114 9.89 6.54 10.55
N PHE A 115 10.04 5.97 9.35
CA PHE A 115 9.38 4.73 8.94
C PHE A 115 10.30 3.53 9.20
N GLU A 116 9.70 2.39 9.50
CA GLU A 116 10.40 1.14 9.75
C GLU A 116 10.73 0.46 8.41
N TRP A 117 12.02 0.36 8.09
CA TRP A 117 12.51 -0.39 6.94
C TRP A 117 12.65 -1.87 7.29
N CYS A 118 11.75 -2.70 6.75
CA CYS A 118 11.66 -4.12 7.13
C CYS A 118 12.34 -5.07 6.13
N GLU A 119 12.46 -6.34 6.52
CA GLU A 119 12.84 -7.43 5.62
C GLU A 119 11.69 -7.83 4.69
N PRO A 120 11.99 -8.31 3.47
CA PRO A 120 10.96 -8.65 2.50
C PRO A 120 10.15 -9.86 2.99
N GLY A 121 8.82 -9.77 2.91
CA GLY A 121 7.94 -10.84 3.36
C GLY A 121 6.46 -10.47 3.35
N CYS A 122 5.62 -11.37 3.86
CA CYS A 122 4.18 -11.12 3.93
C CYS A 122 3.79 -10.12 5.03
N SER A 123 4.52 -10.06 6.15
CA SER A 123 4.29 -9.14 7.29
C SER A 123 2.78 -8.96 7.59
N MET A 124 2.33 -7.72 7.80
CA MET A 124 0.95 -7.38 8.14
C MET A 124 -0.07 -7.74 7.05
N CYS A 125 0.35 -8.05 5.81
CA CYS A 125 -0.58 -8.52 4.76
C CYS A 125 -1.22 -9.88 5.13
N LEU A 126 -0.51 -10.69 5.93
CA LEU A 126 -0.98 -11.97 6.44
C LEU A 126 -1.22 -11.95 7.96
N ALA A 127 -0.53 -11.06 8.69
CA ALA A 127 -0.68 -10.85 10.14
C ALA A 127 -0.54 -12.13 11.00
N MET A 128 0.26 -13.08 10.52
CA MET A 128 0.66 -14.28 11.27
C MET A 128 1.90 -14.03 12.15
N ASN A 129 2.49 -12.85 12.05
CA ASN A 129 3.65 -12.41 12.79
C ASN A 129 3.27 -11.33 13.82
N ALA A 130 4.26 -10.72 14.47
CA ALA A 130 4.03 -9.65 15.44
C ALA A 130 3.41 -8.38 14.83
N ASP A 131 3.48 -8.21 13.51
CA ASP A 131 2.85 -7.10 12.79
C ASP A 131 1.35 -7.36 12.63
N ARG A 132 0.58 -6.90 13.61
CA ARG A 132 -0.87 -6.98 13.65
C ARG A 132 -1.47 -5.70 14.20
N LEU A 133 -2.71 -5.40 13.82
CA LEU A 133 -3.48 -4.32 14.42
C LEU A 133 -3.99 -4.74 15.81
N THR A 134 -4.23 -3.78 16.68
CA THR A 134 -5.01 -3.98 17.91
C THR A 134 -6.47 -3.58 17.69
N LEU A 135 -7.33 -3.93 18.64
CA LEU A 135 -8.76 -3.60 18.57
C LEU A 135 -8.96 -2.09 18.36
N GLY A 136 -9.73 -1.72 17.34
CA GLY A 136 -10.08 -0.34 17.02
C GLY A 136 -9.06 0.45 16.20
N GLN A 137 -7.82 -0.07 16.03
CA GLN A 137 -6.79 0.60 15.24
C GLN A 137 -7.18 0.68 13.77
N ARG A 138 -6.91 1.84 13.16
CA ARG A 138 -7.12 2.10 11.74
C ARG A 138 -5.81 2.05 10.97
N CYS A 139 -5.80 1.27 9.90
CA CYS A 139 -4.64 1.07 9.04
C CYS A 139 -4.87 1.60 7.63
N ALA A 140 -3.92 2.37 7.11
CA ALA A 140 -3.78 2.63 5.68
C ALA A 140 -2.82 1.60 5.08
N SER A 141 -3.33 0.71 4.24
CA SER A 141 -2.60 -0.48 3.79
C SER A 141 -2.54 -0.57 2.27
N THR A 142 -1.37 -0.91 1.74
CA THR A 142 -1.19 -1.26 0.32
C THR A 142 -1.39 -2.76 0.06
N SER A 143 -2.05 -3.48 0.96
CA SER A 143 -2.48 -4.85 0.69
C SER A 143 -3.61 -4.88 -0.35
N ASN A 144 -4.02 -6.07 -0.77
CA ASN A 144 -5.17 -6.27 -1.64
C ASN A 144 -6.40 -6.85 -0.92
N ARG A 145 -6.35 -6.95 0.41
CA ARG A 145 -7.36 -7.62 1.24
C ARG A 145 -7.55 -6.88 2.56
N ASN A 146 -8.79 -6.54 2.87
CA ASN A 146 -9.16 -5.78 4.08
C ASN A 146 -10.44 -6.29 4.77
N PHE A 147 -10.82 -7.55 4.55
CA PHE A 147 -11.94 -8.14 5.30
C PHE A 147 -11.64 -8.17 6.81
N GLU A 148 -12.68 -8.14 7.64
CA GLU A 148 -12.56 -8.19 9.09
C GLU A 148 -11.75 -9.41 9.56
N GLY A 149 -10.87 -9.23 10.54
CA GLY A 149 -10.00 -10.31 11.01
C GLY A 149 -8.75 -10.53 10.17
N ARG A 150 -8.58 -9.85 9.02
CA ARG A 150 -7.44 -10.08 8.12
C ARG A 150 -6.10 -9.66 8.72
N GLN A 151 -6.02 -8.44 9.25
CA GLN A 151 -4.79 -7.89 9.84
C GLN A 151 -4.83 -7.87 11.38
N SER A 152 -6.03 -8.04 11.94
CA SER A 152 -6.32 -8.49 13.30
C SER A 152 -7.85 -8.54 13.48
N ASN A 153 -8.30 -9.11 14.59
CA ASN A 153 -9.69 -8.99 15.00
C ASN A 153 -10.01 -7.55 15.43
N GLY A 154 -11.05 -6.95 14.83
CA GLY A 154 -11.48 -5.58 15.12
C GLY A 154 -10.53 -4.47 14.64
N GLY A 155 -9.56 -4.78 13.77
CA GLY A 155 -8.75 -3.78 13.05
C GLY A 155 -9.48 -3.24 11.82
N ARG A 156 -9.33 -1.95 11.53
CA ARG A 156 -10.02 -1.25 10.43
C ARG A 156 -9.04 -0.90 9.31
N THR A 157 -9.01 -1.69 8.25
CA THR A 157 -8.04 -1.52 7.15
C THR A 157 -8.64 -0.86 5.92
N HIS A 158 -7.99 0.20 5.45
CA HIS A 158 -8.28 0.90 4.21
C HIS A 158 -7.26 0.52 3.15
N LEU A 159 -7.74 0.07 1.99
CA LEU A 159 -6.87 -0.23 0.85
C LEU A 159 -6.59 1.05 0.08
N VAL A 160 -5.31 1.39 -0.04
CA VAL A 160 -4.85 2.61 -0.70
C VAL A 160 -3.60 2.37 -1.54
N SER A 161 -3.28 3.30 -2.43
CA SER A 161 -2.03 3.27 -3.20
C SER A 161 -0.81 3.56 -2.30
N PRO A 162 0.41 3.20 -2.71
CA PRO A 162 1.65 3.53 -1.99
C PRO A 162 1.82 5.02 -1.69
N ALA A 163 1.51 5.88 -2.67
CA ALA A 163 1.58 7.33 -2.50
C ALA A 163 0.58 7.83 -1.44
N MET A 164 -0.65 7.30 -1.43
CA MET A 164 -1.67 7.68 -0.44
C MET A 164 -1.35 7.15 0.96
N ALA A 165 -0.79 5.95 1.07
CA ALA A 165 -0.32 5.42 2.34
C ALA A 165 0.81 6.30 2.91
N ALA A 166 1.79 6.69 2.09
CA ALA A 166 2.86 7.59 2.51
C ALA A 166 2.33 8.98 2.89
N ALA A 167 1.34 9.51 2.16
CA ALA A 167 0.67 10.76 2.50
C ALA A 167 -0.04 10.67 3.86
N ALA A 168 -0.77 9.60 4.11
CA ALA A 168 -1.43 9.37 5.40
C ALA A 168 -0.42 9.21 6.55
N ALA A 169 0.74 8.59 6.29
CA ALA A 169 1.79 8.44 7.29
C ALA A 169 2.35 9.78 7.78
N VAL A 170 2.51 10.77 6.89
CA VAL A 170 3.09 12.07 7.24
C VAL A 170 2.05 13.12 7.66
N THR A 171 0.78 12.94 7.30
CA THR A 171 -0.32 13.86 7.68
C THR A 171 -1.15 13.37 8.85
N GLY A 172 -1.12 12.07 9.14
CA GLY A 172 -1.87 11.46 10.25
C GLY A 172 -3.33 11.12 9.94
N HIS A 173 -3.81 11.44 8.75
CA HIS A 173 -5.16 11.16 8.27
C HIS A 173 -5.16 10.86 6.76
N PHE A 174 -6.25 10.40 6.17
CA PHE A 174 -6.28 10.24 4.70
C PHE A 174 -6.20 11.60 4.02
N THR A 175 -5.27 11.75 3.08
CA THR A 175 -4.99 13.01 2.39
C THR A 175 -5.01 12.82 0.88
N ASP A 176 -5.49 13.85 0.18
CA ASP A 176 -5.40 13.91 -1.27
C ASP A 176 -3.96 14.15 -1.71
N ILE A 177 -3.36 13.13 -2.32
CA ILE A 177 -1.97 13.14 -2.78
C ILE A 177 -1.67 14.27 -3.78
N ARG A 178 -2.67 14.79 -4.51
CA ARG A 178 -2.49 15.89 -5.48
C ARG A 178 -2.08 17.20 -4.83
N THR A 179 -2.28 17.32 -3.53
CA THR A 179 -1.85 18.50 -2.75
C THR A 179 -0.41 18.39 -2.25
N MET A 180 0.26 17.26 -2.48
CA MET A 180 1.55 16.92 -1.87
C MET A 180 2.69 16.71 -2.87
N VAL A 181 2.38 16.66 -4.17
CA VAL A 181 3.32 16.45 -5.29
C VAL A 181 3.43 17.68 -6.16
#